data_AF-F3ZF57-F1
#
_entry.id   AF-F3ZF57-F1
#
_cell.length_a   1.000
_cell.length_b   1.000
_cell.length_c   1.000
_cell.angle_alpha   90.00
_cell.angle_beta   90.00
_cell.angle_gamma   90.00
#
_symmetry.space_group_name_H-M   'P 1'
#
loop_
_entity.id
_entity.type
_entity.pdbx_description
1 polymer ?
#
loop_
_entity_poly.entity_id
_entity_poly.type
_entity_poly.pdbx_seq_one_letter_code
_entity_poly.pdbx_strand_id
1 'polypeptide(L)'
;MPFRWESTTPGGPANTIRADPAHGPAGLLRVIDACGGLLAAVVRVTPPDVRAHHTFGRADAAGFAAMGIVETLVHTDDLAQGLGLEWTPPEGLVARALDRLFPDVPRDLAPAWPTLRWATGRTSLPGLPDRANGWRWDGRPAGERG
;
A
#
# COMPACT_ATOMS: atom_id res chain seq x y z
N MET A 1 20.06 -3.27 -12.77
CA MET A 1 19.11 -4.39 -12.52
C MET A 1 18.71 -4.96 -13.87
N PRO A 2 18.69 -6.29 -14.08
CA PRO A 2 18.35 -6.92 -15.36
C PRO A 2 16.83 -7.01 -15.61
N PHE A 3 16.07 -6.03 -15.10
CA PHE A 3 14.63 -5.94 -15.27
C PHE A 3 14.30 -4.91 -16.34
N ARG A 4 13.32 -5.23 -17.18
CA ARG A 4 12.77 -4.27 -18.14
C ARG A 4 11.85 -3.30 -17.41
N TRP A 5 12.14 -2.01 -17.50
CA TRP A 5 11.33 -0.93 -16.95
C TRP A 5 10.86 -0.04 -18.09
N GLU A 6 9.60 -0.18 -18.49
CA GLU A 6 9.04 0.54 -19.64
C GLU A 6 7.59 0.92 -19.37
N SER A 7 7.04 1.87 -20.14
CA SER A 7 5.59 2.12 -20.19
C SER A 7 5.05 1.59 -21.51
N THR A 8 3.90 0.90 -21.47
CA THR A 8 3.25 0.31 -22.67
C THR A 8 1.97 1.03 -23.06
N THR A 9 1.58 2.07 -22.31
CA THR A 9 0.38 2.86 -22.55
C THR A 9 0.73 4.34 -22.49
N PRO A 10 0.24 5.20 -23.43
CA PRO A 10 0.51 6.63 -23.39
C PRO A 10 0.14 7.24 -22.03
N GLY A 11 1.11 7.88 -21.36
CA GLY A 11 0.92 8.50 -20.03
C GLY A 11 0.84 7.52 -18.84
N GLY A 12 0.90 6.20 -19.07
CA GLY A 12 0.86 5.21 -18.00
C GLY A 12 2.22 5.03 -17.30
N PRO A 13 2.22 4.51 -16.06
CA PRO A 13 3.45 4.29 -15.32
C PRO A 13 4.31 3.21 -15.98
N ALA A 14 5.62 3.38 -15.86
CA ALA A 14 6.53 2.31 -16.23
C ALA A 14 6.47 1.18 -15.19
N ASN A 15 6.52 -0.07 -15.64
CA ASN A 15 6.34 -1.26 -14.81
C ASN A 15 7.27 -2.39 -15.26
N THR A 16 7.60 -3.29 -14.33
CA THR A 16 8.42 -4.49 -14.57
C THR A 16 7.57 -5.76 -14.75
N ILE A 17 6.41 -5.82 -14.10
CA ILE A 17 5.50 -6.98 -14.13
C ILE A 17 4.23 -6.55 -14.88
N ARG A 18 3.75 -7.41 -15.78
CA ARG A 18 2.53 -7.18 -16.55
C ARG A 18 1.71 -8.47 -16.65
N ALA A 19 0.39 -8.32 -16.58
CA ALA A 19 -0.54 -9.37 -16.99
C ALA A 19 -0.71 -9.35 -18.52
N ASP A 20 -0.89 -10.53 -19.11
CA ASP A 20 -1.32 -10.64 -20.50
C ASP A 20 -2.83 -10.35 -20.60
N PRO A 21 -3.24 -9.29 -21.33
CA PRO A 21 -4.64 -8.90 -21.47
C PRO A 21 -5.55 -10.02 -22.01
N ALA A 22 -5.00 -10.98 -22.76
CA ALA A 22 -5.77 -12.11 -23.30
C ALA A 22 -6.43 -12.97 -22.20
N HIS A 23 -5.95 -12.88 -20.96
CA HIS A 23 -6.48 -13.65 -19.82
C HIS A 23 -7.52 -12.90 -18.97
N GLY A 24 -7.89 -11.67 -19.36
CA GLY A 24 -8.93 -10.87 -18.71
C GLY A 24 -8.68 -10.59 -17.21
N PRO A 25 -9.72 -10.17 -16.47
CA PRO A 25 -9.60 -9.82 -15.04
C PRO A 25 -9.11 -10.97 -14.16
N ALA A 26 -9.48 -12.22 -14.46
CA ALA A 26 -9.01 -13.38 -13.70
C ALA A 26 -7.50 -13.58 -13.85
N GLY A 27 -6.94 -13.34 -15.05
CA GLY A 27 -5.50 -13.34 -15.26
C GLY A 27 -4.78 -12.25 -14.47
N LEU A 28 -5.36 -11.04 -14.45
CA LEU A 28 -4.83 -9.93 -13.68
C LEU A 28 -4.80 -10.24 -12.17
N LEU A 29 -5.90 -10.77 -11.62
CA LEU A 29 -5.97 -11.15 -10.21
C LEU A 29 -4.94 -12.23 -9.84
N ARG A 30 -4.67 -13.19 -10.73
CA ARG A 30 -3.59 -14.17 -10.52
C ARG A 30 -2.20 -13.53 -10.46
N VAL A 31 -1.95 -12.49 -11.26
CA VAL A 31 -0.68 -11.74 -11.20
C VAL A 31 -0.57 -10.99 -9.87
N ILE A 32 -1.65 -10.36 -9.41
CA ILE A 32 -1.68 -9.68 -8.09
C ILE A 32 -1.40 -10.70 -6.97
N ASP A 33 -2.05 -11.86 -7.00
CA ASP A 33 -1.85 -12.94 -6.02
C ASP A 33 -0.40 -13.45 -6.02
N ALA A 34 0.18 -13.71 -7.20
CA ALA A 34 1.57 -14.12 -7.32
C ALA A 34 2.57 -13.06 -6.79
N CYS A 35 2.33 -11.78 -7.08
CA CYS A 35 3.13 -10.67 -6.56
C CYS A 35 3.02 -10.56 -5.03
N GLY A 36 1.81 -10.70 -4.48
CA GLY A 36 1.56 -10.72 -3.04
C GLY A 36 2.26 -11.89 -2.36
N GLY A 37 2.19 -13.09 -2.96
CA GLY A 37 2.92 -14.27 -2.50
C GLY A 37 4.43 -14.08 -2.50
N LEU A 38 4.99 -13.48 -3.56
CA LEU A 38 6.41 -13.15 -3.64
C LEU A 38 6.82 -12.15 -2.55
N LEU A 39 6.06 -11.06 -2.37
CA LEU A 39 6.32 -10.08 -1.31
C LEU A 39 6.30 -10.76 0.07
N ALA A 40 5.28 -11.56 0.35
CA ALA A 40 5.16 -12.29 1.61
C ALA A 40 6.32 -13.26 1.84
N ALA A 41 6.80 -13.94 0.80
CA ALA A 41 7.96 -14.81 0.87
C ALA A 41 9.23 -14.02 1.20
N VAL A 42 9.50 -12.92 0.46
CA VAL A 42 10.68 -12.06 0.67
C VAL A 42 10.68 -11.47 2.08
N VAL A 43 9.56 -10.90 2.53
CA VAL A 43 9.41 -10.35 3.89
C VAL A 43 9.76 -11.39 4.95
N ARG A 44 9.31 -12.63 4.79
CA ARG A 44 9.51 -13.70 5.78
C ARG A 44 10.96 -14.12 5.95
N VAL A 45 11.74 -14.10 4.86
CA VAL A 45 13.12 -14.60 4.86
C VAL A 45 14.15 -13.47 4.97
N THR A 46 13.73 -12.21 4.93
CA THR A 46 14.62 -11.07 5.01
C THR A 46 15.13 -10.89 6.45
N PRO A 47 16.45 -10.84 6.70
CA PRO A 47 17.00 -10.59 8.03
C PRO A 47 16.54 -9.25 8.62
N PRO A 48 16.35 -9.14 9.95
CA PRO A 48 15.76 -7.97 10.61
C PRO A 48 16.62 -6.69 10.53
N ASP A 49 17.91 -6.81 10.24
CA ASP A 49 18.86 -5.70 10.07
C ASP A 49 18.89 -5.15 8.64
N VAL A 50 18.30 -5.86 7.67
CA VAL A 50 18.26 -5.42 6.27
C VAL A 50 17.30 -4.23 6.11
N ARG A 51 17.73 -3.26 5.31
CA ARG A 51 16.91 -2.11 4.88
C ARG A 51 16.97 -1.99 3.38
N ALA A 52 15.82 -1.78 2.75
CA ALA A 52 15.72 -1.48 1.32
C ALA A 52 15.25 -0.04 1.10
N HIS A 53 15.60 0.50 -0.07
CA HIS A 53 15.20 1.84 -0.47
C HIS A 53 13.75 1.85 -0.99
N HIS A 54 12.97 2.84 -0.55
CA HIS A 54 11.68 3.23 -1.10
C HIS A 54 11.72 4.74 -1.42
N THR A 55 10.87 5.23 -2.32
CA THR A 55 10.81 6.65 -2.70
C THR A 55 10.56 7.59 -1.50
N PHE A 56 9.93 7.07 -0.45
CA PHE A 56 9.70 7.79 0.80
C PHE A 56 10.73 7.52 1.91
N GLY A 57 11.82 6.82 1.62
CA GLY A 57 12.91 6.57 2.56
C GLY A 57 13.30 5.10 2.65
N ARG A 58 14.14 4.76 3.63
CA ARG A 58 14.54 3.37 3.89
C ARG A 58 13.49 2.67 4.73
N ALA A 59 13.21 1.40 4.43
CA ALA A 59 12.27 0.57 5.16
C ALA A 59 12.84 -0.82 5.45
N ASP A 60 12.39 -1.42 6.55
CA ASP A 60 12.61 -2.84 6.86
C ASP A 60 11.53 -3.72 6.19
N ALA A 61 11.66 -5.04 6.36
CA ALA A 61 10.70 -6.00 5.83
C ALA A 61 9.25 -5.75 6.32
N ALA A 62 9.07 -5.37 7.58
CA ALA A 62 7.74 -5.06 8.14
C ALA A 62 7.13 -3.79 7.51
N GLY A 63 7.96 -2.81 7.16
CA GLY A 63 7.56 -1.61 6.43
C GLY A 63 7.06 -1.94 5.03
N PHE A 64 7.80 -2.77 4.28
CA PHE A 64 7.36 -3.24 2.96
C PHE A 64 6.09 -4.10 3.02
N ALA A 65 5.96 -4.95 4.05
CA ALA A 65 4.74 -5.72 4.28
C ALA A 65 3.53 -4.80 4.49
N ALA A 66 3.68 -3.78 5.34
CA ALA A 66 2.62 -2.81 5.59
C ALA A 66 2.28 -1.98 4.35
N MET A 67 3.29 -1.55 3.56
CA MET A 67 3.05 -0.85 2.29
C MET A 67 2.21 -1.71 1.33
N GLY A 68 2.59 -2.98 1.14
CA GLY A 68 1.82 -3.91 0.30
C GLY A 68 0.38 -4.12 0.80
N ILE A 69 0.20 -4.19 2.13
CA ILE A 69 -1.15 -4.27 2.73
C ILE A 69 -1.96 -3.01 2.42
N VAL A 70 -1.44 -1.81 2.69
CA VAL A 70 -2.23 -0.60 2.45
C VAL A 70 -2.53 -0.46 0.97
N GLU A 71 -1.56 -0.59 0.07
CA GLU A 71 -1.75 -0.52 -1.39
C GLU A 71 -2.87 -1.46 -1.84
N THR A 72 -2.88 -2.70 -1.35
CA THR A 72 -3.94 -3.67 -1.65
C THR A 72 -5.29 -3.20 -1.14
N LEU A 73 -5.37 -2.73 0.12
CA LEU A 73 -6.63 -2.30 0.74
C LEU A 73 -7.22 -1.09 0.02
N VAL A 74 -6.42 -0.05 -0.16
CA VAL A 74 -6.91 1.23 -0.67
C VAL A 74 -7.21 1.18 -2.15
N HIS A 75 -6.47 0.40 -2.94
CA HIS A 75 -6.81 0.24 -4.36
C HIS A 75 -7.96 -0.75 -4.58
N THR A 76 -8.20 -1.69 -3.66
CA THR A 76 -9.45 -2.46 -3.66
C THR A 76 -10.65 -1.56 -3.35
N ASP A 77 -10.51 -0.60 -2.42
CA ASP A 77 -11.53 0.44 -2.16
C ASP A 77 -11.79 1.31 -3.38
N ASP A 78 -10.73 1.77 -4.05
CA ASP A 78 -10.83 2.59 -5.26
C ASP A 78 -11.59 1.81 -6.37
N LEU A 79 -11.29 0.52 -6.55
CA LEU A 79 -11.98 -0.36 -7.50
C LEU A 79 -13.45 -0.60 -7.11
N ALA A 80 -13.72 -0.92 -5.84
CA ALA A 80 -15.07 -1.19 -5.36
C ALA A 80 -15.97 0.04 -5.54
N GLN A 81 -15.49 1.23 -5.17
CA GLN A 81 -16.20 2.48 -5.39
C GLN A 81 -16.46 2.74 -6.88
N GLY A 82 -15.44 2.59 -7.74
CA GLY A 82 -15.57 2.78 -9.19
C GLY A 82 -16.55 1.82 -9.85
N LEU A 83 -16.76 0.64 -9.28
CA LEU A 83 -17.69 -0.39 -9.75
C LEU A 83 -19.04 -0.36 -9.04
N GLY A 84 -19.25 0.52 -8.05
CA GLY A 84 -20.48 0.57 -7.25
C GLY A 84 -20.69 -0.66 -6.37
N LEU A 85 -19.62 -1.32 -5.93
CA LEU A 85 -19.66 -2.50 -5.08
C LEU A 85 -19.53 -2.13 -3.60
N GLU A 86 -20.35 -2.75 -2.77
CA GLU A 86 -20.15 -2.71 -1.32
C GLU A 86 -18.95 -3.60 -0.95
N TRP A 87 -17.96 -3.02 -0.29
CA TRP A 87 -16.78 -3.72 0.19
C TRP A 87 -16.37 -3.21 1.57
N THR A 88 -16.05 -4.12 2.47
CA THR A 88 -15.56 -3.81 3.81
C THR A 88 -14.16 -4.40 3.98
N PRO A 89 -13.16 -3.61 4.41
CA PRO A 89 -11.81 -4.10 4.57
C PRO A 89 -11.67 -4.97 5.83
N PRO A 90 -10.68 -5.88 5.86
CA PRO A 90 -10.30 -6.59 7.07
C PRO A 90 -9.71 -5.63 8.12
N GLU A 91 -10.49 -5.30 9.14
CA GLU A 91 -10.16 -4.29 10.17
C GLU A 91 -8.79 -4.50 10.82
N GLY A 92 -8.44 -5.73 11.17
CA GLY A 92 -7.15 -6.04 11.80
C GLY A 92 -5.94 -5.72 10.91
N LEU A 93 -6.09 -5.81 9.58
CA LEU A 93 -5.04 -5.40 8.64
C LEU A 93 -4.97 -3.88 8.50
N VAL A 94 -6.13 -3.22 8.45
CA VAL A 94 -6.22 -1.75 8.42
C VAL A 94 -5.50 -1.14 9.63
N ALA A 95 -5.83 -1.60 10.84
CA ALA A 95 -5.24 -1.08 12.08
C ALA A 95 -3.71 -1.28 12.10
N ARG A 96 -3.22 -2.49 11.82
CA ARG A 96 -1.77 -2.77 11.79
C ARG A 96 -1.02 -1.93 10.76
N ALA A 97 -1.60 -1.76 9.58
CA ALA A 97 -0.97 -1.00 8.52
C ALA A 97 -0.92 0.50 8.85
N LEU A 98 -2.02 1.01 9.43
CA LEU A 98 -2.10 2.37 9.94
C LEU A 98 -1.06 2.63 11.04
N ASP A 99 -0.96 1.75 12.04
CA ASP A 99 0.06 1.83 13.10
C ASP A 99 1.48 1.80 12.55
N ARG A 100 1.74 0.92 11.57
CA ARG A 100 3.08 0.73 11.04
C ARG A 100 3.55 1.90 10.17
N LEU A 101 2.67 2.55 9.42
CA LEU A 101 3.07 3.50 8.37
C LEU A 101 2.73 4.96 8.66
N PHE A 102 1.79 5.23 9.56
CA PHE A 102 1.31 6.59 9.86
C PHE A 102 1.42 6.88 11.36
N PRO A 103 2.64 6.89 11.94
CA PRO A 103 2.84 7.14 13.36
C PRO A 103 2.41 8.54 13.81
N ASP A 104 2.35 9.49 12.88
CA ASP A 104 1.91 10.86 13.08
C ASP A 104 0.38 11.00 13.20
N VAL A 105 -0.37 9.94 12.88
CA VAL A 105 -1.84 9.96 12.89
C VAL A 105 -2.35 9.44 14.23
N PRO A 106 -3.12 10.23 15.00
CA PRO A 106 -3.77 9.75 16.23
C PRO A 106 -4.81 8.66 15.95
N ARG A 107 -5.05 7.77 16.92
CA ARG A 107 -5.93 6.59 16.77
C ARG A 107 -7.35 6.81 17.28
N ASP A 108 -7.57 7.90 17.99
CA ASP A 108 -8.85 8.33 18.56
C ASP A 108 -9.64 9.26 17.63
N LEU A 109 -9.13 9.54 16.42
CA LEU A 109 -9.79 10.43 15.45
C LEU A 109 -11.10 9.85 14.89
N ALA A 110 -11.05 8.58 14.48
CA ALA A 110 -12.13 7.86 13.83
C ALA A 110 -11.77 6.35 13.80
N PRO A 111 -12.73 5.46 13.47
CA PRO A 111 -12.42 4.05 13.22
C PRO A 111 -11.27 3.89 12.23
N ALA A 112 -10.54 2.77 12.33
CA ALA A 112 -9.26 2.62 11.63
C ALA A 112 -9.37 2.80 10.10
N TRP A 113 -10.49 2.40 9.49
CA TRP A 113 -10.67 2.50 8.04
C TRP A 113 -10.87 3.93 7.52
N PRO A 114 -11.85 4.71 7.99
CA PRO A 114 -11.92 6.14 7.68
C PRO A 114 -10.60 6.87 7.91
N THR A 115 -9.90 6.55 9.01
CA THR A 115 -8.59 7.14 9.34
C THR A 115 -7.53 6.79 8.31
N LEU A 116 -7.45 5.54 7.84
CA LEU A 116 -6.49 5.14 6.80
C LEU A 116 -6.80 5.77 5.44
N ARG A 117 -8.09 5.90 5.08
CA ARG A 117 -8.50 6.62 3.86
C ARG A 117 -8.08 8.09 3.92
N TRP A 118 -8.26 8.76 5.06
CA TRP A 118 -7.81 10.14 5.24
C TRP A 118 -6.28 10.25 5.25
N ALA A 119 -5.60 9.36 5.96
CA ALA A 119 -4.14 9.34 6.04
C ALA A 119 -3.47 9.18 4.66
N THR A 120 -4.16 8.52 3.72
CA THR A 120 -3.75 8.33 2.33
C THR A 120 -4.41 9.31 1.34
N GLY A 121 -5.02 10.40 1.82
CA GLY A 121 -5.56 11.46 0.99
C GLY A 121 -6.82 11.11 0.17
N ARG A 122 -7.51 10.00 0.47
CA ARG A 122 -8.71 9.55 -0.26
C ARG A 122 -10.01 10.15 0.25
N THR A 123 -10.00 10.67 1.47
CA THR A 123 -11.19 11.28 2.07
C THR A 123 -10.80 12.38 3.04
N SER A 124 -11.76 13.24 3.38
CA SER A 124 -11.62 14.23 4.43
C SER A 124 -12.17 13.69 5.75
N LEU A 125 -11.64 14.19 6.86
CA LEU A 125 -12.20 13.98 8.18
C LEU A 125 -12.48 15.36 8.82
N PRO A 126 -13.63 15.55 9.50
CA PRO A 126 -13.97 16.83 10.10
C PRO A 126 -12.88 17.33 11.06
N GLY A 127 -12.48 18.60 10.91
CA GLY A 127 -11.49 19.23 11.78
C GLY A 127 -10.03 18.82 11.52
N LEU A 128 -9.77 17.97 10.52
CA LEU A 128 -8.42 17.56 10.14
C LEU A 128 -7.97 18.20 8.82
N PRO A 129 -6.66 18.49 8.66
CA PRO A 129 -6.13 19.04 7.42
C PRO A 129 -6.30 18.06 6.26
N ASP A 130 -6.42 18.61 5.06
CA ASP A 130 -6.40 17.83 3.83
C ASP A 130 -5.01 17.20 3.62
N ARG A 131 -5.01 15.95 3.13
CA ARG A 131 -3.83 15.14 2.86
C ARG A 131 -3.68 14.76 1.38
N ALA A 132 -4.64 15.10 0.52
CA ALA A 132 -4.69 14.67 -0.88
C ALA A 132 -3.39 14.91 -1.67
N ASN A 133 -2.69 16.02 -1.42
CA ASN A 133 -1.50 16.44 -2.17
C ASN A 133 -0.18 16.36 -1.41
N GLY A 134 -0.14 15.72 -0.23
CA GLY A 134 1.04 15.79 0.64
C GLY A 134 1.25 14.61 1.57
N TRP A 135 0.38 13.60 1.52
CA TRP A 135 0.56 12.42 2.36
C TRP A 135 1.82 11.63 1.98
N ARG A 136 2.47 11.08 3.01
CA ARG A 136 3.62 10.16 2.89
C ARG A 136 3.55 9.19 4.05
N TRP A 137 3.86 7.93 3.82
CA TRP A 137 4.10 6.95 4.89
C TRP A 137 5.54 6.97 5.38
N ASP A 138 5.71 6.64 6.67
CA ASP A 138 6.99 6.39 7.32
C ASP A 138 7.31 4.89 7.32
N GLY A 139 8.23 4.50 6.43
CA GLY A 139 8.70 3.13 6.31
C GLY A 139 9.73 2.71 7.36
N ARG A 140 10.32 3.65 8.11
CA ARG A 140 11.42 3.37 9.04
C ARG A 140 10.97 2.40 10.14
N PRO A 141 11.87 1.53 10.63
CA PRO A 141 11.61 0.74 11.84
C PRO A 141 11.21 1.64 13.00
N ALA A 142 10.37 1.13 13.91
CA ALA A 142 9.87 1.92 15.05
C ALA A 142 11.00 2.52 15.90
N GLY A 143 12.06 1.75 16.16
CA GLY A 143 13.24 2.21 16.92
C GLY A 143 14.14 3.21 16.19
N GLU A 144 13.91 3.48 14.91
CA GLU A 144 14.66 4.45 14.09
C GLU A 144 13.84 5.74 13.83
N ARG A 145 12.67 5.87 14.47
CA ARG A 145 11.84 7.06 14.48
C ARG A 145 12.26 7.88 15.71
N GLY A 146 13.01 8.95 15.48
CA GLY A 146 13.45 9.87 16.53
C GLY A 146 12.31 10.58 17.24
#